data_AF-A0A699UMJ4-F1
#
_entry.id   AF-A0A699UMJ4-F1
#
_cell.length_a   1.000
_cell.length_b   1.000
_cell.length_c   1.000
_cell.angle_alpha   90.00
_cell.angle_beta   90.00
_cell.angle_gamma   90.00
#
_symmetry.space_group_name_H-M   'P 1'
#
loop_
_entity.id
_entity.type
_entity.pdbx_description
1 polymer ?
#
loop_
_entity_poly.entity_id
_entity_poly.type
_entity_poly.pdbx_seq_one_letter_code
_entity_poly.pdbx_strand_id
1 'polypeptide(L)' 'NLLSLKVKIIRCDNGIEFKNYDLNKFCGVKGIKRKFSVPRTPQQNGIAKRKNRTLIEDARTLLADSLFPIPF' A
#
# COMPACT_ATOMS: atom_id res chain seq x y z
N ASN A 1 15.70 14.81 12.92
CA ASN A 1 16.64 13.81 12.37
C ASN A 1 15.86 12.53 12.07
N LEU A 2 15.66 12.15 10.80
CA LEU A 2 14.84 10.99 10.41
C LEU A 2 15.53 9.63 10.69
N LEU A 3 16.76 9.64 11.22
CA LEU A 3 17.58 8.43 11.36
C LEU A 3 17.06 7.43 12.41
N SER A 4 16.29 7.86 13.41
CA SER A 4 15.76 7.01 14.49
C SER A 4 14.42 6.34 14.18
N LEU A 5 13.76 6.66 13.07
CA LEU A 5 12.44 6.11 12.75
C LEU A 5 12.54 4.76 12.02
N LYS A 6 11.75 3.77 12.49
CA LYS A 6 11.60 2.45 11.85
C LYS A 6 11.09 2.56 10.42
N VAL A 7 10.13 3.46 10.20
CA VAL A 7 9.61 3.80 8.87
C VAL A 7 9.80 5.30 8.67
N LYS A 8 10.57 5.67 7.65
CA LYS A 8 10.94 7.08 7.39
C LYS A 8 10.02 7.72 6.37
N ILE A 9 9.65 6.96 5.34
CA ILE A 9 8.90 7.45 4.18
C ILE A 9 7.86 6.41 3.77
N ILE A 10 6.63 6.86 3.53
CA ILE A 10 5.60 6.09 2.82
C ILE A 10 5.38 6.75 1.46
N ARG A 11 5.41 5.94 0.40
CA ARG A 11 5.08 6.37 -0.96
C ARG A 11 3.74 5.78 -1.39
N CYS A 12 2.83 6.64 -1.82
CA CYS A 12 1.54 6.25 -2.40
C CYS A 12 1.48 6.69 -3.87
N ASP A 13 0.57 6.14 -4.67
CA ASP A 13 0.21 6.81 -5.92
C ASP A 13 -0.62 8.07 -5.64
N ASN A 14 -0.87 8.82 -6.70
CA ASN A 14 -1.67 10.03 -6.62
C ASN A 14 -3.19 9.76 -6.55
N GLY A 15 -3.58 8.50 -6.29
CA GLY A 15 -4.96 8.11 -6.00
C GLY A 15 -5.51 8.80 -4.75
N ILE A 16 -6.83 8.69 -4.55
CA ILE A 16 -7.53 9.38 -3.46
C ILE A 16 -7.68 8.51 -2.21
N GLU A 17 -7.55 7.18 -2.32
CA GLU A 17 -7.79 6.25 -1.22
C GLU A 17 -6.89 6.53 -0.01
N PHE A 18 -5.63 6.88 -0.31
CA PHE A 18 -4.64 7.21 0.72
C PHE A 18 -4.55 8.71 1.00
N LYS A 19 -5.31 9.57 0.32
CA LYS A 19 -5.32 11.02 0.54
C LYS A 19 -6.38 11.43 1.56
N ASN A 20 -6.42 10.74 2.70
CA ASN A 20 -7.36 11.04 3.78
C ASN A 20 -6.66 11.70 4.99
N TYR A 21 -7.47 12.38 5.80
CA TYR A 21 -7.03 13.11 6.98
C TYR A 21 -6.40 12.18 8.02
N ASP A 22 -7.00 11.02 8.25
CA ASP A 22 -6.55 10.09 9.29
C ASP A 22 -5.13 9.58 9.01
N LEU A 23 -4.85 9.25 7.76
CA LEU A 23 -3.53 8.79 7.34
C LEU A 23 -2.49 9.92 7.39
N ASN A 24 -2.90 11.16 7.10
CA ASN A 24 -2.05 12.34 7.30
C ASN A 24 -1.70 12.55 8.78
N LYS A 25 -2.71 12.51 9.65
CA LYS A 25 -2.56 12.65 11.09
C LYS A 25 -1.67 11.54 11.66
N PHE A 26 -1.92 10.29 11.28
CA PHE A 26 -1.12 9.14 11.68
C PHE A 26 0.36 9.32 11.29
N CYS A 27 0.63 9.68 10.03
CA CYS A 27 2.00 9.90 9.56
C CYS A 27 2.67 11.06 10.30
N GLY A 28 1.94 12.15 10.56
CA GLY A 28 2.44 13.31 11.32
C GLY A 28 2.85 12.94 12.74
N VAL A 29 1.98 12.23 13.48
CA VAL A 29 2.27 11.76 14.85
C VAL A 29 3.46 10.82 14.89
N LYS A 30 3.63 9.97 13.87
CA LYS A 30 4.75 9.02 13.77
C LYS A 30 6.02 9.63 13.15
N GLY A 31 5.99 10.90 12.72
CA GLY A 31 7.11 11.55 12.04
C GLY A 31 7.42 10.96 10.65
N ILE A 32 6.49 10.21 10.06
CA ILE A 32 6.66 9.55 8.77
C ILE A 32 6.41 10.55 7.64
N LYS A 33 7.38 10.71 6.75
CA LYS A 33 7.21 11.57 5.58
C LYS A 33 6.37 10.88 4.51
N ARG A 34 5.36 11.58 3.99
CA ARG A 34 4.54 11.09 2.88
C ARG A 34 5.10 11.58 1.53
N LYS A 35 5.11 10.69 0.54
CA LYS A 35 5.43 11.02 -0.87
C LYS A 35 4.35 10.45 -1.78
N PHE A 36 4.03 11.19 -2.84
CA PHE A 36 3.10 10.75 -3.87
C PHE A 36 3.86 10.55 -5.18
N SER A 37 3.52 9.50 -5.92
CA SER A 37 4.09 9.26 -7.24
C SER A 37 3.56 10.28 -8.25
N VAL A 38 4.35 10.53 -9.29
CA VAL A 38 3.93 11.39 -10.39
C VAL A 38 2.77 10.73 -11.14
N PRO A 39 1.75 11.49 -11.60
CA PRO A 39 0.71 10.94 -12.47
C PRO A 39 1.30 10.18 -13.66
N ARG A 40 0.63 9.09 -14.08
CA ARG A 40 1.05 8.25 -15.23
C ARG A 40 2.44 7.61 -15.10
N THR A 41 2.99 7.47 -13.88
CA THR A 41 4.25 6.76 -13.63
C THR A 41 4.06 5.48 -12.80
N PRO A 42 3.34 4.46 -13.32
CA PRO A 42 3.03 3.24 -12.56
C PRO A 42 4.27 2.48 -12.07
N GLN A 43 5.42 2.64 -12.74
CA GLN A 43 6.70 2.04 -12.39
C GLN A 43 7.21 2.51 -11.02
N GLN A 44 6.90 3.75 -10.60
CA GLN A 44 7.34 4.30 -9.30
C GLN A 44 6.77 3.53 -8.09
N ASN A 45 5.65 2.83 -8.30
CA ASN A 45 4.98 1.99 -7.30
C ASN A 45 4.98 0.51 -7.70
N GLY A 46 5.80 0.12 -8.68
CA GLY A 46 5.77 -1.22 -9.26
C GLY A 46 6.06 -2.34 -8.25
N ILE A 47 6.87 -2.08 -7.22
CA ILE A 47 7.14 -3.07 -6.15
C ILE A 47 5.88 -3.32 -5.31
N ALA A 48 5.24 -2.25 -4.84
CA ALA A 48 4.02 -2.34 -4.04
C ALA A 48 2.89 -3.01 -4.85
N LYS A 49 2.72 -2.62 -6.12
CA LYS A 49 1.72 -3.23 -7.02
C LYS A 49 1.94 -4.73 -7.22
N ARG A 50 3.20 -5.15 -7.45
CA ARG A 50 3.53 -6.58 -7.59
C ARG A 50 3.24 -7.37 -6.31
N LYS A 51 3.64 -6.84 -5.15
CA LYS A 51 3.38 -7.49 -3.85
C LYS A 51 1.89 -7.60 -3.56
N ASN A 52 1.10 -6.54 -3.83
CA ASN A 52 -0.34 -6.59 -3.66
C ASN A 52 -0.99 -7.63 -4.57
N ARG A 53 -0.53 -7.74 -5.84
CA ARG A 53 -1.01 -8.79 -6.74
C ARG A 53 -0.72 -10.19 -6.19
N THR A 54 0.51 -10.45 -5.75
CA THR A 54 0.88 -11.75 -5.15
C THR A 54 -0.02 -12.08 -3.96
N LEU A 55 -0.24 -11.14 -3.02
CA LEU A 55 -1.10 -11.38 -1.87
C LEU A 55 -2.54 -11.71 -2.24
N ILE A 56 -3.09 -11.07 -3.28
CA ILE A 56 -4.44 -11.34 -3.76
C ILE A 56 -4.52 -12.74 -4.40
N GLU A 57 -3.53 -13.11 -5.22
CA GLU A 57 -3.51 -14.45 -5.81
C GLU A 57 -3.32 -15.54 -4.73
N ASP A 58 -2.43 -15.33 -3.76
CA ASP A 58 -2.24 -16.27 -2.64
C ASP A 58 -3.55 -16.45 -1.86
N ALA A 59 -4.26 -15.36 -1.57
CA ALA A 59 -5.57 -15.42 -0.91
C ALA A 59 -6.60 -16.20 -1.74
N ARG A 60 -6.62 -16.02 -3.07
CA ARG A 60 -7.49 -16.78 -3.97
C ARG A 60 -7.15 -18.26 -3.99
N THR A 61 -5.87 -18.62 -4.02
CA THR A 61 -5.41 -20.01 -3.94
C THR A 61 -5.84 -20.64 -2.62
N LEU A 62 -5.62 -19.96 -1.49
CA LEU A 62 -6.06 -20.44 -0.18
C LEU A 62 -7.59 -20.61 -0.10
N LEU A 63 -8.36 -19.70 -0.69
CA LEU A 63 -9.81 -19.81 -0.75
C LEU A 63 -10.26 -21.01 -1.61
N ALA A 64 -9.64 -21.22 -2.77
CA ALA A 64 -9.91 -22.36 -3.64
C ALA A 64 -9.59 -23.70 -2.95
N ASP A 65 -8.48 -23.77 -2.21
CA ASP A 65 -8.09 -24.95 -1.44
C ASP A 65 -9.02 -25.23 -0.26
N SER A 66 -9.64 -24.18 0.31
CA SER A 66 -10.48 -24.29 1.51
C SER A 66 -11.87 -24.91 1.27
N LEU A 67 -12.19 -25.39 0.06
CA LEU A 67 -13.51 -25.89 -0.36
C LEU A 67 -14.67 -24.90 -0.15
N PHE A 68 -14.37 -23.63 0.15
CA PHE A 68 -15.38 -22.60 0.25
C PHE A 68 -15.93 -22.25 -1.14
N PRO A 69 -17.26 -22.13 -1.30
CA PRO A 69 -17.82 -21.68 -2.56
C PRO A 69 -17.32 -20.26 -2.84
N ILE A 70 -16.60 -20.10 -3.95
CA ILE A 70 -16.21 -18.78 -4.44
C ILE A 70 -17.48 -18.19 -5.09
N PRO A 71 -18.08 -17.12 -4.55
CA PRO A 71 -19.19 -16.47 -5.22
C PRO A 71 -18.67 -15.79 -6.49
N PHE A 72 -19.21 -16.17 -7.65
CA PHE A 72 -19.05 -15.49 -8.92
C PHE A 72 -20.14 -14.44 -9.11
#